data_AF-A0A6I9Z7Y2-F1
#
_entry.id   AF-A0A6I9Z7Y2-F1
#
_cell.length_a   1.000
_cell.length_b   1.000
_cell.length_c   1.000
_cell.angle_alpha   90.00
_cell.angle_beta   90.00
_cell.angle_gamma   90.00
#
_symmetry.space_group_name_H-M   'P 1'
#
loop_
_entity.id
_entity.type
_entity.pdbx_description
1 polymer ?
#
loop_
_entity_poly.entity_id
_entity_poly.type
_entity_poly.pdbx_seq_one_letter_code
_entity_poly.pdbx_strand_id
1 'polypeptide(L)'
;MLPKDLMLLFLFLWQAIAGKAAPSLNDTVIIGMRVENSSKDETIILEDGMTQVVEGSLIHIRIYGKEIHKFSWRRIRFVEMTSLSTFIRNFSVCPQGTSDLLIQPYLGDVQNTSAILSVKVQILRKNIHFKDYIICLQDHHGRSRQLLRESHLLLRVIEDKSLQLPLWLQITIVVTLLALSGLFSGLTLGLIALDPMELRIVKNCGTPRERKYATKIEPLRIKGNYLLCSLLLGNVLVNSSLTILLDTVIGENIWSIVMATISIVLFGEILPQAITSRHGLAIGANTVFITRLVMFLTFPVAYPISKLLDYLLGQEMGTVYNREKLMEMLRLTQPYNDLLKEELNIIEGALELRTKTVESVMTPLKDCFLISSNAILDFDTMTEILKSGYTRIPIYKNEKGNIIDMLYVKDLAFVDPDDCTPLKTITNFYNHPIHYVSDTTRLDAVLEEFKKVW
;
A
#
# COMPACT_ATOMS: atom_id res chain seq x y z
N MET A 1 66.87 -43.09 -0.58
CA MET A 1 65.95 -42.19 -1.30
C MET A 1 65.31 -43.00 -2.42
N LEU A 2 64.21 -43.68 -2.10
CA LEU A 2 63.19 -44.31 -2.95
C LEU A 2 62.20 -44.96 -1.95
N PRO A 3 60.97 -44.45 -1.81
CA PRO A 3 60.17 -44.65 -0.60
C PRO A 3 59.31 -45.92 -0.67
N LYS A 4 58.79 -46.27 0.51
CA LYS A 4 58.06 -47.49 0.92
C LYS A 4 56.73 -47.75 0.19
N ASP A 5 56.42 -47.01 -0.88
CA ASP A 5 55.15 -47.06 -1.59
C ASP A 5 55.04 -48.22 -2.60
N LEU A 6 56.17 -48.77 -3.09
CA LEU A 6 56.16 -49.89 -4.04
C LEU A 6 55.87 -51.25 -3.36
N MET A 7 56.17 -51.38 -2.06
CA MET A 7 55.93 -52.62 -1.29
C MET A 7 54.46 -52.72 -0.81
N LEU A 8 53.77 -51.58 -0.64
CA LEU A 8 52.34 -51.53 -0.36
C LEU A 8 51.47 -51.86 -1.59
N LEU A 9 51.92 -51.50 -2.79
CA LEU A 9 51.23 -51.84 -4.04
C LEU A 9 51.22 -53.35 -4.32
N PHE A 10 52.28 -54.09 -3.97
CA PHE A 10 52.30 -55.56 -4.10
C PHE A 10 51.46 -56.28 -3.04
N LEU A 11 51.32 -55.72 -1.82
CA LEU A 11 50.42 -56.24 -0.79
C LEU A 11 48.93 -55.99 -1.14
N PHE A 12 48.62 -54.87 -1.79
CA PHE A 12 47.27 -54.60 -2.30
C PHE A 12 46.91 -55.44 -3.53
N LEU A 13 47.88 -55.75 -4.41
CA LEU A 13 47.66 -56.63 -5.57
C LEU A 13 47.56 -58.13 -5.19
N TRP A 14 48.20 -58.57 -4.10
CA TRP A 14 48.07 -59.96 -3.61
C TRP A 14 46.76 -60.19 -2.83
N GLN A 15 46.21 -59.16 -2.16
CA GLN A 15 44.87 -59.23 -1.57
C GLN A 15 43.73 -59.15 -2.60
N ALA A 16 44.01 -58.71 -3.84
CA ALA A 16 43.05 -58.67 -4.93
C ALA A 16 42.89 -60.00 -5.70
N ILE A 17 43.76 -61.00 -5.47
CA ILE A 17 43.73 -62.30 -6.18
C ILE A 17 43.39 -63.48 -5.24
N ALA A 18 43.36 -63.27 -3.92
CA ALA A 18 42.86 -64.25 -2.97
C ALA A 18 41.33 -64.10 -2.80
N GLY A 19 40.59 -64.52 -3.82
CA GLY A 19 39.17 -64.88 -3.69
C GLY A 19 39.02 -66.01 -2.67
N LYS A 20 38.95 -65.65 -1.38
CA LYS A 20 38.41 -66.55 -0.37
C LYS A 20 36.93 -66.72 -0.68
N ALA A 21 36.62 -67.84 -1.32
CA ALA A 21 35.29 -68.39 -1.41
C ALA A 21 34.65 -68.35 -0.02
N ALA A 22 33.73 -67.40 0.17
CA ALA A 22 32.77 -67.48 1.25
C ALA A 22 31.86 -68.70 0.94
N PRO A 23 31.52 -69.49 1.97
CA PRO A 23 30.80 -70.74 1.77
C PRO A 23 29.47 -70.47 1.08
N SER A 24 29.08 -71.39 0.20
CA SER A 24 27.71 -71.50 -0.31
C SER A 24 26.74 -71.46 0.86
N LEU A 25 26.05 -70.33 1.04
CA LEU A 25 24.99 -70.12 2.01
C LEU A 25 23.72 -69.79 1.25
N ASN A 26 22.60 -70.26 1.77
CA ASN A 26 21.32 -70.27 1.10
C ASN A 26 20.85 -68.83 0.82
N ASP A 27 20.07 -68.67 -0.24
CA ASP A 27 19.58 -67.36 -0.63
C ASP A 27 18.81 -66.69 0.51
N THR A 28 19.16 -65.43 0.80
CA THR A 28 18.45 -64.60 1.76
C THR A 28 17.00 -64.44 1.29
N VAL A 29 16.06 -65.08 1.97
CA VAL A 29 14.63 -64.96 1.68
C VAL A 29 14.01 -64.02 2.70
N ILE A 30 13.46 -62.90 2.24
CA ILE A 30 12.57 -62.06 3.07
C ILE A 30 11.18 -62.66 2.99
N ILE A 31 10.51 -62.85 4.12
CA ILE A 31 9.16 -63.42 4.21
C ILE A 31 8.14 -62.31 4.55
N GLY A 32 8.54 -61.28 5.28
CA GLY A 32 7.66 -60.16 5.59
C GLY A 32 8.38 -59.00 6.25
N MET A 33 7.66 -57.88 6.40
CA MET A 33 8.14 -56.72 7.13
C MET A 33 7.11 -56.21 8.14
N ARG A 34 7.60 -55.54 9.17
CA ARG A 34 6.78 -54.81 10.15
C ARG A 34 7.48 -53.52 10.54
N VAL A 35 6.76 -52.40 10.54
CA VAL A 35 7.28 -51.13 11.08
C VAL A 35 7.28 -51.23 12.62
N GLU A 36 8.44 -51.02 13.25
CA GLU A 36 8.58 -51.03 14.71
C GLU A 36 8.41 -49.64 15.32
N ASN A 37 9.02 -48.64 14.69
CA ASN A 37 9.02 -47.28 15.17
C ASN A 37 9.14 -46.30 14.00
N SER A 38 8.57 -45.11 14.16
CA SER A 38 8.63 -44.00 13.23
C SER A 38 8.92 -42.73 14.01
N SER A 39 9.73 -41.83 13.45
CA SER A 39 10.00 -40.53 14.07
C SER A 39 8.78 -39.59 14.07
N LYS A 40 7.74 -39.91 13.29
CA LYS A 40 6.48 -39.17 13.23
C LYS A 40 5.34 -40.10 13.65
N ASP A 41 4.49 -39.61 14.56
CA ASP A 41 3.40 -40.36 15.18
C ASP A 41 2.19 -40.45 14.23
N GLU A 42 2.25 -41.32 13.23
CA GLU A 42 1.12 -41.60 12.32
C GLU A 42 1.34 -42.91 11.53
N THR A 43 1.88 -43.96 12.18
CA THR A 43 2.00 -45.29 11.55
C THR A 43 0.73 -46.10 11.75
N ILE A 44 -0.08 -46.26 10.70
CA ILE A 44 -1.31 -47.05 10.73
C ILE A 44 -1.10 -48.33 9.90
N ILE A 45 -1.49 -49.48 10.47
CA ILE A 45 -1.59 -50.74 9.72
C ILE A 45 -3.02 -50.81 9.18
N LEU A 46 -3.18 -50.75 7.86
CA LEU A 46 -4.47 -50.90 7.19
C LEU A 46 -4.99 -52.35 7.29
N GLU A 47 -6.31 -52.55 7.24
CA GLU A 47 -6.96 -53.88 7.29
C GLU A 47 -6.45 -54.84 6.18
N ASP A 48 -5.92 -54.30 5.08
CA ASP A 48 -5.33 -55.05 3.97
C ASP A 48 -3.89 -55.55 4.22
N GLY A 49 -3.32 -55.30 5.41
CA GLY A 49 -1.94 -55.67 5.76
C GLY A 49 -0.87 -54.70 5.25
N MET A 50 -1.27 -53.54 4.70
CA MET A 50 -0.36 -52.48 4.26
C MET A 50 0.04 -51.54 5.41
N THR A 51 1.32 -51.19 5.49
CA THR A 51 1.82 -50.22 6.49
C THR A 51 1.85 -48.81 5.91
N GLN A 52 1.17 -47.86 6.57
CA GLN A 52 1.22 -46.44 6.23
C GLN A 52 2.30 -45.70 7.02
N VAL A 53 3.00 -44.79 6.36
CA VAL A 53 4.08 -43.97 6.94
C VAL A 53 4.00 -42.54 6.38
N VAL A 54 4.31 -41.54 7.21
CA VAL A 54 4.33 -40.13 6.79
C VAL A 54 5.65 -39.78 6.09
N GLU A 55 5.59 -38.94 5.06
CA GLU A 55 6.79 -38.42 4.38
C GLU A 55 7.76 -37.69 5.32
N GLY A 56 9.04 -37.65 4.97
CA GLY A 56 10.06 -36.98 5.78
C GLY A 56 10.33 -37.64 7.14
N SER A 57 9.73 -38.79 7.43
CA SER A 57 9.97 -39.57 8.65
C SER A 57 11.20 -40.48 8.53
N LEU A 58 11.80 -40.78 9.68
CA LEU A 58 12.76 -41.87 9.82
C LEU A 58 12.02 -43.09 10.38
N ILE A 59 11.96 -44.18 9.62
CA ILE A 59 11.28 -45.40 10.03
C ILE A 59 12.25 -46.55 10.31
N HIS A 60 11.93 -47.32 11.33
CA HIS A 60 12.60 -48.56 11.67
C HIS A 60 11.71 -49.73 11.28
N ILE A 61 12.11 -50.49 10.28
CA ILE A 61 11.38 -51.64 9.74
C ILE A 61 12.09 -52.91 10.19
N ARG A 62 11.40 -53.77 10.93
CA ARG A 62 11.84 -55.14 11.18
C ARG A 62 11.48 -56.02 10.00
N ILE A 63 12.46 -56.72 9.46
CA ILE A 63 12.33 -57.63 8.34
C ILE A 63 12.49 -59.05 8.87
N TYR A 64 11.59 -59.95 8.45
CA TYR A 64 11.62 -61.37 8.79
C TYR A 64 12.05 -62.18 7.58
N GLY A 65 12.86 -63.21 7.79
CA GLY A 65 13.39 -63.99 6.68
C GLY A 65 14.17 -65.22 7.11
N LYS A 66 14.86 -65.83 6.15
CA LYS A 66 15.85 -66.88 6.38
C LYS A 66 17.22 -66.39 5.89
N GLU A 67 18.25 -66.66 6.69
CA GLU A 67 19.65 -66.38 6.39
C GLU A 67 19.99 -64.90 6.19
N ILE A 68 19.45 -64.02 7.04
CA ILE A 68 19.76 -62.59 6.98
C ILE A 68 21.19 -62.34 7.50
N HIS A 69 22.04 -61.76 6.65
CA HIS A 69 23.42 -61.41 6.98
C HIS A 69 23.60 -59.90 7.19
N LYS A 70 24.70 -59.50 7.84
CA LYS A 70 25.04 -58.08 8.09
C LYS A 70 25.13 -57.21 6.84
N PHE A 71 25.34 -57.81 5.66
CA PHE A 71 25.41 -57.11 4.37
C PHE A 71 24.17 -57.27 3.50
N SER A 72 23.18 -58.07 3.91
CA SER A 72 21.97 -58.34 3.13
C SER A 72 21.13 -57.08 2.86
N TRP A 73 21.23 -56.04 3.70
CA TRP A 73 20.53 -54.77 3.50
C TRP A 73 20.87 -54.09 2.17
N ARG A 74 22.10 -54.27 1.65
CA ARG A 74 22.52 -53.68 0.37
C ARG A 74 21.73 -54.21 -0.83
N ARG A 75 21.10 -55.38 -0.68
CA ARG A 75 20.32 -56.06 -1.71
C ARG A 75 18.85 -55.64 -1.70
N ILE A 76 18.40 -54.97 -0.64
CA ILE A 76 17.02 -54.52 -0.46
C ILE A 76 16.86 -53.19 -1.21
N ARG A 77 15.80 -53.07 -2.01
CA ARG A 77 15.41 -51.83 -2.69
C ARG A 77 13.90 -51.65 -2.62
N PHE A 78 13.45 -50.41 -2.51
CA PHE A 78 12.03 -50.07 -2.63
C PHE A 78 11.74 -49.62 -4.07
N VAL A 79 10.62 -50.09 -4.61
CA VAL A 79 10.16 -49.76 -5.96
C VAL A 79 8.78 -49.12 -5.88
N GLU A 80 8.59 -48.03 -6.62
CA GLU A 80 7.33 -47.30 -6.71
C GLU A 80 6.33 -48.08 -7.56
N MET A 81 5.09 -48.14 -7.08
CA MET A 81 4.01 -48.86 -7.71
C MET A 81 2.99 -47.85 -8.27
N THR A 82 2.92 -47.74 -9.60
CA THR A 82 2.04 -46.78 -10.28
C THR A 82 0.59 -47.27 -10.44
N SER A 83 0.33 -48.58 -10.46
CA SER A 83 -1.03 -49.14 -10.42
C SER A 83 -1.07 -50.64 -10.06
N LEU A 84 -1.96 -51.02 -9.14
CA LEU A 84 -2.11 -52.38 -8.60
C LEU A 84 -2.54 -53.43 -9.65
N SER A 85 -3.21 -53.01 -10.73
CA SER A 85 -3.84 -53.90 -11.70
C SER A 85 -2.93 -54.39 -12.85
N THR A 86 -1.92 -53.62 -13.26
CA THR A 86 -0.98 -54.00 -14.33
C THR A 86 0.24 -54.77 -13.83
N PHE A 87 0.57 -54.67 -12.54
CA PHE A 87 1.75 -55.31 -11.96
C PHE A 87 1.57 -56.81 -11.67
N ILE A 88 0.35 -57.23 -11.31
CA ILE A 88 0.05 -58.61 -10.90
C ILE A 88 0.13 -59.61 -12.07
N ARG A 89 0.06 -59.16 -13.33
CA ARG A 89 0.00 -60.07 -14.50
C ARG A 89 1.32 -60.32 -15.23
N ASN A 90 2.28 -59.39 -15.26
CA ASN A 90 3.30 -59.41 -16.33
C ASN A 90 4.78 -59.33 -15.91
N PHE A 91 5.14 -59.11 -14.64
CA PHE A 91 6.55 -58.92 -14.27
C PHE A 91 7.03 -59.92 -13.21
N SER A 92 7.92 -60.82 -13.61
CA SER A 92 8.77 -61.64 -12.73
C SER A 92 10.07 -60.90 -12.31
N VAL A 93 10.21 -59.63 -12.70
CA VAL A 93 11.42 -58.81 -12.54
C VAL A 93 11.06 -57.44 -11.98
N CYS A 94 11.63 -57.05 -10.84
CA CYS A 94 11.38 -55.73 -10.27
C CYS A 94 12.00 -54.56 -11.09
N PRO A 95 11.31 -53.43 -11.23
CA PRO A 95 11.83 -52.19 -11.83
C PRO A 95 12.97 -51.54 -11.05
N GLN A 96 13.56 -50.50 -11.65
CA GLN A 96 14.62 -49.67 -11.04
C GLN A 96 14.17 -49.12 -9.67
N GLY A 97 15.06 -49.19 -8.68
CA GLY A 97 14.79 -48.74 -7.32
C GLY A 97 14.56 -47.24 -7.24
N THR A 98 13.74 -46.82 -6.29
CA THR A 98 13.36 -45.42 -6.05
C THR A 98 14.43 -44.67 -5.28
N SER A 99 14.53 -43.36 -5.51
CA SER A 99 15.30 -42.42 -4.69
C SER A 99 14.54 -41.94 -3.45
N ASP A 100 13.22 -42.14 -3.44
CA ASP A 100 12.30 -41.57 -2.44
C ASP A 100 12.47 -42.23 -1.06
N LEU A 101 13.00 -43.45 -1.00
CA LEU A 101 13.24 -44.21 0.22
C LEU A 101 14.73 -44.60 0.32
N LEU A 102 15.45 -43.94 1.22
CA LEU A 102 16.88 -44.18 1.43
C LEU A 102 17.11 -45.20 2.55
N ILE A 103 17.65 -46.35 2.18
CA ILE A 103 17.97 -47.44 3.11
C ILE A 103 19.32 -47.18 3.79
N GLN A 104 19.34 -47.24 5.11
CA GLN A 104 20.52 -47.17 5.96
C GLN A 104 20.94 -48.57 6.44
N PRO A 105 22.19 -48.77 6.89
CA PRO A 105 22.64 -50.06 7.45
C PRO A 105 21.77 -50.52 8.62
N TYR A 106 21.74 -51.84 8.86
CA TYR A 106 20.98 -52.43 9.96
C TYR A 106 21.34 -51.83 11.31
N LEU A 107 20.33 -51.60 12.15
CA LEU A 107 20.51 -51.17 13.54
C LEU A 107 20.60 -52.41 14.44
N GLY A 108 21.65 -52.49 15.28
CA GLY A 108 21.79 -53.55 16.28
C GLY A 108 22.32 -54.88 15.74
N ASP A 109 22.09 -55.96 16.50
CA ASP A 109 22.61 -57.30 16.18
C ASP A 109 21.68 -58.02 15.19
N VAL A 110 22.26 -58.53 14.10
CA VAL A 110 21.51 -59.18 13.01
C VAL A 110 21.30 -60.65 13.35
N GLN A 111 20.05 -61.07 13.52
CA GLN A 111 19.72 -62.47 13.72
C GLN A 111 19.51 -63.16 12.36
N ASN A 112 19.78 -64.47 12.30
CA ASN A 112 19.61 -65.24 11.06
C ASN A 112 18.17 -65.18 10.50
N THR A 113 17.18 -64.89 11.35
CA THR A 113 15.76 -64.85 10.99
C THR A 113 15.12 -63.45 11.02
N SER A 114 15.79 -62.46 11.62
CA SER A 114 15.24 -61.10 11.73
C SER A 114 16.32 -60.02 11.79
N ALA A 115 16.03 -58.86 11.18
CA ALA A 115 16.92 -57.69 11.23
C ALA A 115 16.11 -56.40 11.21
N ILE A 116 16.65 -55.33 11.84
CA ILE A 116 16.01 -54.01 11.89
C ILE A 116 16.71 -53.08 10.90
N LEU A 117 15.96 -52.61 9.90
CA LEU A 117 16.39 -51.68 8.87
C LEU A 117 15.95 -50.26 9.19
N SER A 118 16.86 -49.30 9.11
CA SER A 118 16.51 -47.88 9.18
C SER A 118 16.28 -47.35 7.75
N VAL A 119 15.13 -46.73 7.49
CA VAL A 119 14.78 -46.17 6.19
C VAL A 119 14.40 -44.71 6.37
N LYS A 120 15.04 -43.83 5.63
CA LYS A 120 14.72 -42.39 5.60
C LYS A 120 13.78 -42.12 4.43
N VAL A 121 12.57 -41.67 4.75
CA VAL A 121 11.54 -41.31 3.77
C VAL A 121 11.78 -39.88 3.31
N GLN A 122 11.93 -39.66 2.00
CA GLN A 122 12.03 -38.31 1.43
C GLN A 122 10.64 -37.66 1.31
N ILE A 123 10.63 -36.34 1.12
CA ILE A 123 9.40 -35.56 0.92
C ILE A 123 8.85 -35.86 -0.48
N LEU A 124 7.55 -36.09 -0.62
CA LEU A 124 6.88 -36.31 -1.89
C LEU A 124 6.92 -35.03 -2.74
N ARG A 125 6.84 -35.22 -4.06
CA ARG A 125 6.72 -34.11 -5.01
C ARG A 125 5.35 -33.45 -4.83
N LYS A 126 5.28 -32.11 -4.90
CA LYS A 126 4.03 -31.34 -4.84
C LYS A 126 2.95 -31.97 -5.72
N ASN A 127 1.72 -32.07 -5.19
CA ASN A 127 0.52 -32.62 -5.85
C ASN A 127 0.42 -34.17 -5.89
N ILE A 128 1.11 -34.89 -4.99
CA ILE A 128 0.97 -36.34 -4.81
C ILE A 128 0.63 -36.63 -3.35
N HIS A 129 -0.64 -36.99 -3.10
CA HIS A 129 -1.13 -37.22 -1.73
C HIS A 129 -0.66 -38.53 -1.10
N PHE A 130 -0.37 -39.55 -1.92
CA PHE A 130 0.18 -40.82 -1.46
C PHE A 130 0.96 -41.53 -2.57
N LYS A 131 1.95 -42.33 -2.18
CA LYS A 131 2.66 -43.27 -3.06
C LYS A 131 2.78 -44.63 -2.39
N ASP A 132 2.57 -45.68 -3.18
CA ASP A 132 2.73 -47.06 -2.72
C ASP A 132 4.06 -47.63 -3.19
N TYR A 133 4.79 -48.27 -2.29
CA TYR A 133 6.09 -48.87 -2.53
C TYR A 133 6.08 -50.36 -2.15
N ILE A 134 6.82 -51.15 -2.91
CA ILE A 134 7.05 -52.58 -2.63
C ILE A 134 8.54 -52.85 -2.41
N ILE A 135 8.84 -53.82 -1.53
CA ILE A 135 10.20 -54.31 -1.31
C ILE A 135 10.60 -55.31 -2.40
N CYS A 136 11.78 -55.12 -2.96
CA CYS A 136 12.42 -56.04 -3.88
C CYS A 136 13.81 -56.44 -3.43
N LEU A 137 14.17 -57.71 -3.68
CA LEU A 137 15.49 -58.28 -3.44
C LEU A 137 16.27 -58.40 -4.74
N GLN A 138 17.53 -57.96 -4.73
CA GLN A 138 18.45 -58.14 -5.85
C GLN A 138 19.26 -59.44 -5.70
N ASP A 139 19.26 -60.28 -6.74
CA ASP A 139 20.09 -61.50 -6.80
C ASP A 139 21.60 -61.20 -6.95
N HIS A 140 22.47 -62.16 -6.58
CA HIS A 140 23.94 -62.09 -6.62
C HIS A 140 24.51 -61.72 -8.00
N HIS A 141 23.80 -62.06 -9.08
CA HIS A 141 24.21 -61.74 -10.45
C HIS A 141 23.62 -60.43 -10.98
N GLY A 142 22.85 -59.71 -10.16
CA GLY A 142 22.24 -58.42 -10.52
C GLY A 142 21.17 -58.48 -11.61
N ARG A 143 20.71 -59.68 -12.02
CA ARG A 143 19.82 -59.88 -13.19
C ARG A 143 18.37 -60.21 -12.84
N SER A 144 18.11 -60.97 -11.78
CA SER A 144 16.76 -61.33 -11.35
C SER A 144 16.41 -60.58 -10.06
N ARG A 145 15.24 -59.94 -10.05
CA ARG A 145 14.68 -59.31 -8.87
C ARG A 145 13.34 -59.98 -8.60
N GLN A 146 13.31 -60.88 -7.62
CA GLN A 146 12.12 -61.68 -7.33
C GLN A 146 11.08 -60.80 -6.63
N LEU A 147 9.90 -60.70 -7.24
CA LEU A 147 8.73 -60.06 -6.64
C LEU A 147 8.11 -61.02 -5.64
N LEU A 148 7.98 -60.59 -4.39
CA LEU A 148 7.23 -61.35 -3.39
C LEU A 148 5.78 -60.87 -3.38
N ARG A 149 4.85 -61.82 -3.52
CA ARG A 149 3.44 -61.61 -3.84
C ARG A 149 2.56 -61.37 -2.60
N GLU A 150 3.13 -61.19 -1.42
CA GLU A 150 2.39 -61.09 -0.16
C GLU A 150 2.12 -59.62 0.23
N SER A 151 0.90 -59.34 0.72
CA SER A 151 0.42 -58.02 1.13
C SER A 151 1.23 -57.39 2.26
N HIS A 152 1.93 -58.20 3.06
CA HIS A 152 2.80 -57.78 4.17
C HIS A 152 4.10 -57.06 3.75
N LEU A 153 4.26 -56.71 2.47
CA LEU A 153 5.45 -56.07 1.89
C LEU A 153 5.16 -54.72 1.22
N LEU A 154 3.95 -54.18 1.40
CA LEU A 154 3.51 -52.91 0.85
C LEU A 154 3.65 -51.77 1.88
N LEU A 155 4.34 -50.70 1.47
CA LEU A 155 4.55 -49.48 2.24
C LEU A 155 3.86 -48.32 1.52
N ARG A 156 2.86 -47.71 2.15
CA ARG A 156 2.22 -46.50 1.64
C ARG A 156 2.81 -45.28 2.33
N VAL A 157 3.41 -44.37 1.56
CA VAL A 157 3.86 -43.09 2.07
C VAL A 157 2.78 -42.04 1.83
N ILE A 158 2.35 -41.35 2.89
CA ILE A 158 1.36 -40.27 2.84
C ILE A 158 2.04 -38.91 3.06
N GLU A 159 1.46 -37.87 2.45
CA GLU A 159 1.86 -36.48 2.64
C GLU A 159 1.67 -36.03 4.09
N ASP A 160 2.61 -35.24 4.61
CA ASP A 160 2.56 -34.75 6.00
C ASP A 160 1.56 -33.60 6.11
N LYS A 161 0.38 -33.90 6.67
CA LYS A 161 -0.69 -32.91 6.89
C LYS A 161 -0.48 -32.06 8.16
N SER A 162 0.64 -32.19 8.87
CA SER A 162 0.84 -31.59 10.20
C SER A 162 0.76 -30.06 10.27
N LEU A 163 0.73 -29.34 9.15
CA LEU A 163 0.53 -27.89 9.13
C LEU A 163 -0.89 -27.43 8.76
N GLN A 164 -1.89 -28.30 8.78
CA GLN A 164 -3.28 -27.87 8.64
C GLN A 164 -3.76 -27.23 9.95
N LEU A 165 -3.69 -25.90 10.01
CA LEU A 165 -4.35 -25.10 11.05
C LEU A 165 -5.82 -25.53 11.17
N PRO A 166 -6.39 -25.60 12.38
CA PRO A 166 -7.78 -26.01 12.54
C PRO A 166 -8.71 -25.07 11.76
N LEU A 167 -9.78 -25.62 11.15
CA LEU A 167 -10.68 -24.90 10.26
C LEU A 167 -11.24 -23.60 10.89
N TRP A 168 -11.57 -23.62 12.19
CA TRP A 168 -12.03 -22.42 12.90
C TRP A 168 -10.99 -21.30 12.86
N LEU A 169 -9.71 -21.64 12.99
CA LEU A 169 -8.61 -20.69 13.03
C LEU A 169 -8.38 -20.13 11.62
N GLN A 170 -8.43 -20.97 10.58
CA GLN A 170 -8.37 -20.51 9.20
C GLN A 170 -9.50 -19.52 8.87
N ILE A 171 -10.74 -19.84 9.26
CA ILE A 171 -11.90 -18.94 9.06
C ILE A 171 -11.69 -17.61 9.80
N THR A 172 -11.22 -17.65 11.06
CA THR A 172 -10.96 -16.40 11.81
C THR A 172 -9.86 -15.54 11.16
N ILE A 173 -8.81 -16.16 10.62
CA ILE A 173 -7.76 -15.45 9.89
C ILE A 173 -8.31 -14.83 8.60
N VAL A 174 -9.12 -15.58 7.84
CA VAL A 174 -9.77 -15.09 6.60
C VAL A 174 -10.63 -13.87 6.89
N VAL A 175 -11.49 -13.92 7.91
CA VAL A 175 -12.34 -12.78 8.30
C VAL A 175 -11.49 -11.58 8.72
N THR A 176 -10.42 -11.81 9.47
CA THR A 176 -9.52 -10.74 9.93
C THR A 176 -8.77 -10.10 8.75
N LEU A 177 -8.27 -10.91 7.81
CA LEU A 177 -7.61 -10.43 6.60
C LEU A 177 -8.57 -9.66 5.70
N LEU A 178 -9.82 -10.11 5.57
CA LEU A 178 -10.83 -9.40 4.80
C LEU A 178 -11.14 -8.02 5.43
N ALA A 179 -11.23 -7.94 6.76
CA ALA A 179 -11.39 -6.66 7.46
C ALA A 179 -10.17 -5.74 7.29
N LEU A 180 -8.95 -6.28 7.32
CA LEU A 180 -7.72 -5.52 7.08
C LEU A 180 -7.61 -5.03 5.63
N SER A 181 -7.99 -5.86 4.66
CA SER A 181 -8.11 -5.49 3.24
C SER A 181 -9.02 -4.28 3.08
N GLY A 182 -10.23 -4.39 3.65
CA GLY A 182 -11.20 -3.30 3.69
C GLY A 182 -10.66 -2.02 4.30
N LEU A 183 -9.97 -2.15 5.42
CA LEU A 183 -9.37 -1.00 6.09
C LEU A 183 -8.29 -0.34 5.23
N PHE A 184 -7.39 -1.10 4.60
CA PHE A 184 -6.31 -0.52 3.79
C PHE A 184 -6.83 0.12 2.51
N SER A 185 -7.76 -0.54 1.82
CA SER A 185 -8.41 0.00 0.64
C SER A 185 -9.19 1.29 0.96
N GLY A 186 -10.00 1.26 2.04
CA GLY A 186 -10.75 2.42 2.49
C GLY A 186 -9.88 3.58 2.97
N LEU A 187 -8.81 3.31 3.72
CA LEU A 187 -7.87 4.34 4.16
C LEU A 187 -7.09 4.96 3.01
N THR A 188 -6.77 4.19 1.96
CA THR A 188 -6.11 4.72 0.77
C THR A 188 -6.98 5.81 0.16
N LEU A 189 -8.26 5.53 -0.10
CA LEU A 189 -9.17 6.54 -0.64
C LEU A 189 -9.44 7.67 0.37
N GLY A 190 -9.77 7.33 1.62
CA GLY A 190 -10.20 8.29 2.63
C GLY A 190 -9.11 9.25 3.10
N LEU A 191 -7.87 8.78 3.28
CA LEU A 191 -6.75 9.64 3.68
C LEU A 191 -6.21 10.46 2.51
N ILE A 192 -6.24 9.95 1.29
CA ILE A 192 -5.75 10.68 0.12
C ILE A 192 -6.76 11.72 -0.35
N ALA A 193 -8.06 11.46 -0.19
CA ALA A 193 -9.10 12.46 -0.43
C ALA A 193 -8.98 13.68 0.50
N LEU A 194 -8.38 13.54 1.69
CA LEU A 194 -8.13 14.66 2.60
C LEU A 194 -6.95 15.50 2.10
N ASP A 195 -7.24 16.71 1.65
CA ASP A 195 -6.22 17.68 1.26
C ASP A 195 -5.48 18.24 2.49
N PRO A 196 -4.13 18.31 2.49
CA PRO A 196 -3.36 18.93 3.57
C PRO A 196 -3.84 20.33 3.98
N MET A 197 -4.33 21.16 3.05
CA MET A 197 -4.84 22.50 3.38
C MET A 197 -6.18 22.43 4.11
N GLU A 198 -7.14 21.67 3.59
CA GLU A 198 -8.42 21.43 4.27
C GLU A 198 -8.20 20.88 5.68
N LEU A 199 -7.24 19.96 5.86
CA LEU A 199 -6.91 19.40 7.16
C LEU A 199 -6.37 20.48 8.13
N ARG A 200 -5.59 21.44 7.65
CA ARG A 200 -5.12 22.60 8.44
C ARG A 200 -6.26 23.55 8.79
N ILE A 201 -7.19 23.78 7.86
CA ILE A 201 -8.40 24.58 8.12
C ILE A 201 -9.25 23.91 9.20
N VAL A 202 -9.52 22.61 9.09
CA VAL A 202 -10.28 21.84 10.08
C VAL A 202 -9.57 21.82 11.44
N LYS A 203 -8.23 21.75 11.46
CA LYS A 203 -7.43 21.84 12.69
C LYS A 203 -7.59 23.17 13.42
N ASN A 204 -7.77 24.28 12.72
CA ASN A 204 -7.89 25.61 13.31
C ASN A 204 -9.34 26.01 13.59
N CYS A 205 -10.25 25.71 12.66
CA CYS A 205 -11.63 26.20 12.66
C CYS A 205 -12.67 25.13 13.05
N GLY A 206 -12.34 23.84 12.94
CA GLY A 206 -13.29 22.74 13.17
C GLY A 206 -13.73 22.57 14.62
N THR A 207 -14.62 21.61 14.87
CA THR A 207 -15.08 21.25 16.23
C THR A 207 -13.92 20.65 17.06
N PRO A 208 -13.97 20.69 18.41
CA PRO A 208 -12.89 20.15 19.25
C PRO A 208 -12.54 18.68 18.96
N ARG A 209 -13.52 17.87 18.52
CA ARG A 209 -13.29 16.49 18.09
C ARG A 209 -12.55 16.42 16.76
N GLU A 210 -12.99 17.17 15.76
CA GLU A 210 -12.35 17.23 14.45
C GLU A 210 -10.92 17.78 14.52
N ARG A 211 -10.67 18.80 15.34
CA ARG A 211 -9.32 19.33 15.57
C ARG A 211 -8.37 18.25 16.08
N LYS A 212 -8.84 17.42 17.02
CA LYS A 212 -8.06 16.30 17.57
C LYS A 212 -7.77 15.24 16.50
N TYR A 213 -8.74 14.94 15.63
CA TYR A 213 -8.58 14.01 14.51
C TYR A 213 -7.60 14.53 13.46
N ALA A 214 -7.77 15.78 13.02
CA ALA A 214 -6.91 16.43 12.05
C ALA A 214 -5.44 16.48 12.54
N THR A 215 -5.22 16.84 13.80
CA THR A 215 -3.87 16.90 14.39
C THR A 215 -3.17 15.53 14.40
N LYS A 216 -3.90 14.42 14.55
CA LYS A 216 -3.31 13.08 14.52
C LYS A 216 -2.92 12.64 13.10
N ILE A 217 -3.73 13.01 12.10
CA ILE A 217 -3.58 12.58 10.70
C ILE A 217 -2.55 13.44 9.94
N GLU A 218 -2.47 14.73 10.26
CA GLU A 218 -1.60 15.70 9.57
C GLU A 218 -0.16 15.20 9.29
N PRO A 219 0.60 14.68 10.27
CA PRO A 219 1.97 14.24 10.01
C PRO A 219 2.07 13.04 9.06
N LEU A 220 1.01 12.24 8.92
CA LEU A 220 0.95 11.13 7.97
C LEU A 220 0.66 11.64 6.57
N ARG A 221 -0.30 12.58 6.43
CA ARG A 221 -0.74 13.08 5.13
C ARG A 221 0.28 14.03 4.47
N ILE A 222 1.10 14.74 5.25
CA ILE A 222 2.22 15.54 4.72
C ILE A 222 3.20 14.67 3.92
N LYS A 223 3.35 13.39 4.28
CA LYS A 223 4.14 12.41 3.53
C LYS A 223 3.25 11.56 2.62
N GLY A 224 2.44 12.23 1.79
CA GLY A 224 1.35 11.60 1.03
C GLY A 224 1.79 10.46 0.11
N ASN A 225 2.83 10.64 -0.69
CA ASN A 225 3.39 9.58 -1.54
C ASN A 225 3.88 8.35 -0.74
N TYR A 226 4.52 8.56 0.42
CA TYR A 226 4.95 7.46 1.29
C TYR A 226 3.77 6.73 1.94
N LEU A 227 2.75 7.48 2.37
CA LEU A 227 1.50 6.92 2.90
C LEU A 227 0.78 6.08 1.83
N LEU A 228 0.64 6.61 0.61
CA LEU A 228 0.04 5.95 -0.55
C LEU A 228 0.76 4.63 -0.86
N CYS A 229 2.08 4.66 -1.04
CA CYS A 229 2.86 3.45 -1.34
C CYS A 229 2.74 2.40 -0.22
N SER A 230 2.78 2.81 1.05
CA SER A 230 2.68 1.90 2.19
C SER A 230 1.32 1.20 2.26
N LEU A 231 0.22 1.96 2.07
CA LEU A 231 -1.14 1.42 2.11
C LEU A 231 -1.44 0.53 0.89
N LEU A 232 -0.98 0.92 -0.31
CA LEU A 232 -1.14 0.09 -1.51
C LEU A 232 -0.38 -1.24 -1.38
N LEU A 233 0.88 -1.21 -0.91
CA LEU A 233 1.64 -2.43 -0.68
C LEU A 233 0.98 -3.32 0.37
N GLY A 234 0.48 -2.73 1.46
CA GLY A 234 -0.28 -3.45 2.48
C GLY A 234 -1.55 -4.10 1.91
N ASN A 235 -2.30 -3.37 1.09
CA ASN A 235 -3.52 -3.87 0.45
C ASN A 235 -3.21 -5.06 -0.48
N VAL A 236 -2.21 -4.93 -1.35
CA VAL A 236 -1.80 -6.02 -2.25
C VAL A 236 -1.33 -7.25 -1.47
N LEU A 237 -0.56 -7.07 -0.40
CA LEU A 237 -0.07 -8.16 0.44
C LEU A 237 -1.22 -8.90 1.14
N VAL A 238 -2.17 -8.17 1.73
CA VAL A 238 -3.33 -8.76 2.41
C VAL A 238 -4.23 -9.47 1.41
N ASN A 239 -4.54 -8.85 0.26
CA ASN A 239 -5.37 -9.46 -0.77
C ASN A 239 -4.74 -10.75 -1.33
N SER A 240 -3.44 -10.73 -1.60
CA SER A 240 -2.73 -11.92 -2.08
C SER A 240 -2.73 -13.05 -1.04
N SER A 241 -2.49 -12.71 0.23
CA SER A 241 -2.51 -13.67 1.34
C SER A 241 -3.90 -14.26 1.57
N LEU A 242 -4.94 -13.43 1.47
CA LEU A 242 -6.33 -13.83 1.59
C LEU A 242 -6.71 -14.82 0.49
N THR A 243 -6.36 -14.55 -0.77
CA THR A 243 -6.64 -15.46 -1.90
C THR A 243 -5.97 -16.82 -1.70
N ILE A 244 -4.70 -16.85 -1.29
CA ILE A 244 -3.98 -18.11 -1.04
C ILE A 244 -4.63 -18.90 0.10
N LEU A 245 -5.01 -18.24 1.19
CA LEU A 245 -5.67 -18.91 2.31
C LEU A 245 -7.06 -19.42 1.94
N LEU A 246 -7.83 -18.65 1.17
CA LEU A 246 -9.16 -19.08 0.74
C LEU A 246 -9.09 -20.34 -0.14
N ASP A 247 -8.03 -20.46 -0.94
CA ASP A 247 -7.75 -21.65 -1.76
C ASP A 247 -7.51 -22.90 -0.90
N THR A 248 -6.79 -22.75 0.20
CA THR A 248 -6.59 -23.86 1.16
C THR A 248 -7.85 -24.26 1.93
N VAL A 249 -8.82 -23.34 2.10
CA VAL A 249 -10.05 -23.58 2.88
C VAL A 249 -11.18 -24.16 2.02
N ILE A 250 -11.38 -23.61 0.82
CA ILE A 250 -12.46 -24.03 -0.11
C ILE A 250 -12.04 -25.28 -0.92
N GLY A 251 -10.73 -25.51 -1.05
CA GLY A 251 -10.13 -26.55 -1.88
C GLY A 251 -9.79 -26.02 -3.27
N GLU A 252 -8.87 -26.73 -3.94
CA GLU A 252 -8.28 -26.39 -5.26
C GLU A 252 -9.31 -26.47 -6.40
N ASN A 253 -10.33 -25.62 -6.35
CA ASN A 253 -11.45 -25.56 -7.27
C ASN A 253 -11.53 -24.17 -7.90
N ILE A 254 -11.99 -24.08 -9.15
CA ILE A 254 -12.21 -22.78 -9.82
C ILE A 254 -13.15 -21.87 -9.01
N TRP A 255 -14.09 -22.47 -8.27
CA TRP A 255 -15.00 -21.77 -7.37
C TRP A 255 -14.29 -21.01 -6.23
N SER A 256 -13.13 -21.48 -5.77
CA SER A 256 -12.32 -20.79 -4.75
C SER A 256 -11.90 -19.40 -5.23
N ILE A 257 -11.37 -19.31 -6.46
CA ILE A 257 -10.93 -18.05 -7.07
C ILE A 257 -12.10 -17.09 -7.26
N VAL A 258 -13.24 -17.60 -7.74
CA VAL A 258 -14.45 -16.79 -7.95
C VAL A 258 -14.96 -16.22 -6.63
N MET A 259 -15.07 -17.04 -5.60
CA MET A 259 -15.52 -16.62 -4.27
C MET A 259 -14.55 -15.64 -3.63
N ALA A 260 -13.23 -15.88 -3.74
CA ALA A 260 -12.20 -14.95 -3.25
C ALA A 260 -12.34 -13.57 -3.90
N THR A 261 -12.49 -13.54 -5.22
CA THR A 261 -12.61 -12.29 -5.98
C THR A 261 -13.86 -11.51 -5.58
N ILE A 262 -15.02 -12.18 -5.48
CA ILE A 262 -16.27 -11.53 -5.07
C ILE A 262 -16.17 -11.01 -3.63
N SER A 263 -15.60 -11.80 -2.71
CA SER A 263 -15.43 -11.39 -1.32
C SER A 263 -14.51 -10.18 -1.20
N ILE A 264 -13.36 -10.17 -1.87
CA ILE A 264 -12.41 -9.05 -1.85
C ILE A 264 -13.06 -7.80 -2.44
N VAL A 265 -13.70 -7.89 -3.61
CA VAL A 265 -14.26 -6.71 -4.28
C VAL A 265 -15.40 -6.10 -3.47
N LEU A 266 -16.34 -6.91 -2.96
CA LEU A 266 -17.49 -6.38 -2.23
C LEU A 266 -17.12 -5.93 -0.82
N PHE A 267 -16.46 -6.80 -0.04
CA PHE A 267 -16.21 -6.56 1.39
C PHE A 267 -14.83 -5.97 1.68
N GLY A 268 -13.84 -6.18 0.81
CA GLY A 268 -12.48 -5.65 0.94
C GLY A 268 -12.25 -4.33 0.20
N GLU A 269 -13.09 -3.96 -0.76
CA GLU A 269 -12.88 -2.74 -1.54
C GLU A 269 -14.11 -1.82 -1.55
N ILE A 270 -15.19 -2.22 -2.23
CA ILE A 270 -16.31 -1.31 -2.53
C ILE A 270 -17.00 -0.81 -1.26
N LEU A 271 -17.42 -1.72 -0.38
CA LEU A 271 -18.16 -1.35 0.83
C LEU A 271 -17.31 -0.51 1.79
N PRO A 272 -16.06 -0.90 2.13
CA PRO A 272 -15.20 -0.08 2.97
C PRO A 272 -14.89 1.29 2.36
N GLN A 273 -14.53 1.35 1.07
CA GLN A 273 -14.22 2.61 0.38
C GLN A 273 -15.40 3.59 0.41
N ALA A 274 -16.63 3.09 0.20
CA ALA A 274 -17.84 3.90 0.27
C ALA A 274 -18.10 4.49 1.68
N ILE A 275 -17.74 3.76 2.74
CA ILE A 275 -17.87 4.24 4.12
C ILE A 275 -16.79 5.28 4.43
N THR A 276 -15.54 5.01 4.06
CA THR A 276 -14.40 5.91 4.28
C THR A 276 -14.42 7.15 3.43
N SER A 277 -15.08 7.17 2.26
CA SER A 277 -15.24 8.40 1.48
C SER A 277 -16.11 9.42 2.22
N ARG A 278 -17.08 8.98 3.02
CA ARG A 278 -17.96 9.85 3.82
C ARG A 278 -17.40 10.17 5.20
N HIS A 279 -16.70 9.21 5.83
CA HIS A 279 -16.21 9.33 7.22
C HIS A 279 -14.69 9.25 7.34
N GLY A 280 -13.96 9.65 6.29
CA GLY A 280 -12.51 9.49 6.17
C GLY A 280 -11.72 10.12 7.32
N LEU A 281 -12.12 11.31 7.77
CA LEU A 281 -11.46 12.00 8.89
C LEU A 281 -11.58 11.23 10.21
N ALA A 282 -12.76 10.70 10.52
CA ALA A 282 -13.00 9.96 11.77
C ALA A 282 -12.33 8.58 11.75
N ILE A 283 -12.48 7.84 10.65
CA ILE A 283 -11.91 6.49 10.50
C ILE A 283 -10.38 6.58 10.48
N GLY A 284 -9.83 7.49 9.67
CA GLY A 284 -8.40 7.72 9.59
C GLY A 284 -7.78 8.09 10.94
N ALA A 285 -8.47 8.89 11.75
CA ALA A 285 -7.97 9.33 13.06
C ALA A 285 -8.00 8.22 14.12
N ASN A 286 -8.96 7.30 14.02
CA ASN A 286 -9.05 6.15 14.91
C ASN A 286 -8.05 5.05 14.53
N THR A 287 -7.72 4.91 13.24
CA THR A 287 -6.81 3.86 12.76
C THR A 287 -5.36 4.32 12.54
N VAL A 288 -5.01 5.55 12.94
CA VAL A 288 -3.64 6.11 12.90
C VAL A 288 -2.57 5.13 13.42
N PHE A 289 -2.88 4.39 14.48
CA PHE A 289 -1.94 3.41 15.04
C PHE A 289 -1.66 2.27 14.05
N ILE A 290 -2.71 1.71 13.44
CA ILE A 290 -2.61 0.65 12.43
C ILE A 290 -1.87 1.18 11.20
N THR A 291 -2.22 2.38 10.72
CA THR A 291 -1.56 3.01 9.57
C THR A 291 -0.07 3.20 9.82
N ARG A 292 0.32 3.68 11.01
CA ARG A 292 1.74 3.83 11.38
C ARG A 292 2.46 2.49 11.45
N LEU A 293 1.82 1.46 11.99
CA LEU A 293 2.37 0.10 12.02
C LEU A 293 2.64 -0.42 10.61
N VAL A 294 1.70 -0.24 9.69
CA VAL A 294 1.85 -0.66 8.29
C VAL A 294 2.94 0.12 7.57
N MET A 295 3.00 1.45 7.76
CA MET A 295 4.08 2.27 7.21
C MET A 295 5.45 1.82 7.74
N PHE A 296 5.53 1.49 9.03
CA PHE A 296 6.76 0.95 9.62
C PHE A 296 7.14 -0.42 9.05
N LEU A 297 6.19 -1.35 8.92
CA LEU A 297 6.44 -2.69 8.36
C LEU A 297 6.83 -2.65 6.89
N THR A 298 6.18 -1.79 6.10
CA THR A 298 6.43 -1.63 4.67
C THR A 298 7.59 -0.67 4.37
N PHE A 299 8.16 -0.01 5.39
CA PHE A 299 9.25 0.96 5.27
C PHE A 299 10.39 0.57 4.31
N PRO A 300 11.00 -0.65 4.38
CA PRO A 300 12.15 -0.98 3.52
C PRO A 300 11.84 -0.95 2.02
N VAL A 301 10.57 -1.19 1.64
CA VAL A 301 10.14 -1.23 0.23
C VAL A 301 9.38 0.05 -0.15
N ALA A 302 8.51 0.55 0.71
CA ALA A 302 7.69 1.72 0.44
C ALA A 302 8.51 3.02 0.37
N TYR A 303 9.54 3.18 1.21
CA TYR A 303 10.36 4.40 1.25
C TYR A 303 11.15 4.68 -0.04
N PRO A 304 11.88 3.70 -0.64
CA PRO A 304 12.58 3.95 -1.90
C PRO A 304 11.62 4.22 -3.06
N ILE A 305 10.47 3.52 -3.10
CA ILE A 305 9.43 3.74 -4.12
C ILE A 305 8.84 5.14 -3.98
N SER A 306 8.52 5.59 -2.77
CA SER A 306 7.98 6.93 -2.55
C SER A 306 8.98 8.02 -2.92
N LYS A 307 10.27 7.82 -2.63
CA LYS A 307 11.32 8.77 -3.00
C LYS A 307 11.53 8.85 -4.51
N LEU A 308 11.41 7.73 -5.21
CA LEU A 308 11.42 7.70 -6.67
C LEU A 308 10.21 8.46 -7.23
N LEU A 309 9.03 8.27 -6.64
CA LEU A 309 7.82 8.97 -7.04
C LEU A 309 7.93 10.49 -6.79
N ASP A 310 8.47 10.89 -5.64
CA ASP A 310 8.75 12.29 -5.32
C ASP A 310 9.74 12.93 -6.31
N TYR A 311 10.72 12.17 -6.81
CA TYR A 311 11.68 12.64 -7.80
C TYR A 311 11.05 12.80 -9.20
N LEU A 312 10.18 11.87 -9.60
CA LEU A 312 9.58 11.85 -10.93
C LEU A 312 8.38 12.81 -11.06
N LEU A 313 7.52 12.88 -10.04
CA LEU A 313 6.28 13.66 -10.06
C LEU A 313 6.40 14.99 -9.30
N GLY A 314 7.47 15.18 -8.51
CA GLY A 314 7.60 16.28 -7.57
C GLY A 314 6.91 16.00 -6.23
N GLN A 315 7.22 16.80 -5.21
CA GLN A 315 6.54 16.66 -3.92
C GLN A 315 5.07 17.02 -4.04
N GLU A 316 4.20 16.22 -3.41
CA GLU A 316 2.77 16.48 -3.16
C GLU A 316 2.57 17.68 -2.19
N MET A 317 3.38 18.73 -2.30
CA MET A 317 3.25 19.96 -1.51
C MET A 317 2.01 20.69 -2.01
N GLY A 318 0.99 20.72 -1.14
CA GLY A 318 -0.34 21.25 -1.40
C GLY A 318 -0.31 22.50 -2.27
N THR A 319 -1.17 22.49 -3.29
CA THR A 319 -1.21 23.53 -4.32
C THR A 319 -1.15 24.90 -3.66
N VAL A 320 -0.12 25.69 -3.95
CA VAL A 320 -0.09 27.09 -3.55
C VAL A 320 -1.32 27.73 -4.17
N TYR A 321 -2.28 28.12 -3.35
CA TYR A 321 -3.50 28.75 -3.83
C TYR A 321 -3.12 30.15 -4.31
N ASN A 322 -3.04 30.31 -5.63
CA ASN A 322 -3.01 31.63 -6.23
C ASN A 322 -4.26 32.40 -5.82
N ARG A 323 -4.13 33.72 -5.74
CA ARG A 323 -5.23 34.62 -5.39
C ARG A 323 -6.47 34.41 -6.28
N GLU A 324 -6.26 34.16 -7.57
CA GLU A 324 -7.32 33.81 -8.53
C GLU A 324 -8.07 32.54 -8.11
N LYS A 325 -7.34 31.47 -7.75
CA LYS A 325 -7.92 30.21 -7.29
C LYS A 325 -8.70 30.37 -5.99
N LEU A 326 -8.23 31.22 -5.07
CA LEU A 326 -8.95 31.55 -3.84
C LEU A 326 -10.25 32.30 -4.14
N MET A 327 -10.23 33.26 -5.06
CA MET A 327 -11.43 33.97 -5.51
C MET A 327 -12.43 33.04 -6.18
N GLU A 328 -11.96 32.14 -7.05
CA GLU A 328 -12.79 31.12 -7.69
C GLU A 328 -13.48 30.23 -6.65
N MET A 329 -12.75 29.76 -5.63
CA MET A 329 -13.31 28.96 -4.54
C MET A 329 -14.37 29.70 -3.74
N LEU A 330 -14.15 30.98 -3.43
CA LEU A 330 -15.13 31.82 -2.73
C LEU A 330 -16.40 32.00 -3.56
N ARG A 331 -16.28 32.26 -4.87
CA ARG A 331 -17.41 32.37 -5.80
C ARG A 331 -18.19 31.06 -5.93
N LEU A 332 -17.50 29.91 -6.00
CA LEU A 332 -18.14 28.58 -6.07
C LEU A 332 -18.86 28.18 -4.77
N THR A 333 -18.48 28.77 -3.64
CA THR A 333 -19.10 28.49 -2.33
C THR A 333 -20.34 29.36 -2.06
N GLN A 334 -20.56 30.41 -2.86
CA GLN A 334 -21.69 31.34 -2.78
C GLN A 334 -23.10 30.69 -2.72
N PRO A 335 -23.41 29.60 -3.45
CA PRO A 335 -24.73 28.97 -3.37
C PRO A 335 -24.93 28.04 -2.17
N TYR A 336 -23.87 27.67 -1.43
CA TYR A 336 -23.93 26.65 -0.38
C TYR A 336 -23.77 27.21 1.04
N ASN A 337 -23.18 28.39 1.19
CA ASN A 337 -23.05 29.07 2.48
C ASN A 337 -23.90 30.32 2.51
N ASP A 338 -24.56 30.54 3.63
CA ASP A 338 -25.32 31.74 4.01
C ASP A 338 -24.39 32.97 4.25
N LEU A 339 -23.22 32.99 3.59
CA LEU A 339 -22.38 34.17 3.51
C LEU A 339 -23.14 35.21 2.70
N LEU A 340 -23.57 36.26 3.38
CA LEU A 340 -24.27 37.39 2.80
C LEU A 340 -23.46 37.86 1.58
N LYS A 341 -24.11 37.92 0.42
CA LYS A 341 -23.52 38.39 -0.85
C LYS A 341 -22.73 39.71 -0.67
N GLU A 342 -23.16 40.53 0.29
CA GLU A 342 -22.49 41.76 0.71
C GLU A 342 -21.09 41.53 1.31
N GLU A 343 -20.92 40.55 2.22
CA GLU A 343 -19.62 40.24 2.82
C GLU A 343 -18.62 39.74 1.78
N LEU A 344 -19.09 38.91 0.83
CA LEU A 344 -18.27 38.44 -0.28
C LEU A 344 -17.84 39.60 -1.19
N ASN A 345 -18.76 40.52 -1.53
CA ASN A 345 -18.44 41.71 -2.31
C ASN A 345 -17.41 42.61 -1.61
N ILE A 346 -17.47 42.72 -0.28
CA ILE A 346 -16.48 43.48 0.51
C ILE A 346 -15.11 42.80 0.46
N ILE A 347 -15.04 41.48 0.63
CA ILE A 347 -13.79 40.73 0.55
C ILE A 347 -13.19 40.83 -0.86
N GLU A 348 -14.02 40.69 -1.89
CA GLU A 348 -13.65 40.87 -3.29
C GLU A 348 -13.08 42.27 -3.53
N GLY A 349 -13.79 43.31 -3.11
CA GLY A 349 -13.33 44.70 -3.22
C GLY A 349 -12.02 44.96 -2.48
N ALA A 350 -11.86 44.40 -1.28
CA ALA A 350 -10.63 44.55 -0.47
C ALA A 350 -9.42 43.87 -1.13
N LEU A 351 -9.62 42.68 -1.72
CA LEU A 351 -8.58 42.04 -2.51
C LEU A 351 -8.27 42.92 -3.73
N GLU A 352 -9.28 43.32 -4.51
CA GLU A 352 -9.13 44.12 -5.73
C GLU A 352 -8.43 45.46 -5.51
N LEU A 353 -8.61 46.09 -4.35
CA LEU A 353 -7.98 47.37 -3.99
C LEU A 353 -6.44 47.33 -4.13
N ARG A 354 -5.82 46.18 -3.80
CA ARG A 354 -4.36 46.00 -3.85
C ARG A 354 -3.83 45.82 -5.29
N THR A 355 -4.70 45.54 -6.25
CA THR A 355 -4.35 45.25 -7.65
C THR A 355 -4.79 46.35 -8.61
N LYS A 356 -5.89 47.04 -8.33
CA LYS A 356 -6.42 48.11 -9.18
C LYS A 356 -5.57 49.38 -9.04
N THR A 357 -5.45 50.09 -10.15
CA THR A 357 -4.79 51.41 -10.24
C THR A 357 -5.82 52.53 -10.23
N VAL A 358 -5.38 53.76 -9.97
CA VAL A 358 -6.23 54.96 -10.04
C VAL A 358 -6.92 55.08 -11.40
N GLU A 359 -6.21 54.77 -12.49
CA GLU A 359 -6.76 54.79 -13.85
C GLU A 359 -8.06 53.98 -13.99
N SER A 360 -8.17 52.85 -13.29
CA SER A 360 -9.34 51.96 -13.39
C SER A 360 -10.62 52.51 -12.76
N VAL A 361 -10.52 53.53 -11.89
CA VAL A 361 -11.66 54.10 -11.14
C VAL A 361 -11.76 55.63 -11.24
N MET A 362 -10.79 56.30 -11.88
CA MET A 362 -10.79 57.76 -11.99
C MET A 362 -11.91 58.27 -12.91
N THR A 363 -12.48 59.42 -12.56
CA THR A 363 -13.41 60.14 -13.45
C THR A 363 -12.60 60.84 -14.55
N PRO A 364 -12.90 60.61 -15.84
CA PRO A 364 -12.21 61.28 -16.93
C PRO A 364 -12.35 62.81 -16.83
N LEU A 365 -11.27 63.56 -17.10
CA LEU A 365 -11.25 65.03 -16.96
C LEU A 365 -12.36 65.76 -17.75
N LYS A 366 -12.79 65.18 -18.87
CA LYS A 366 -13.90 65.69 -19.70
C LYS A 366 -15.26 65.68 -19.00
N ASP A 367 -15.44 64.77 -18.04
CA ASP A 367 -16.69 64.56 -17.31
C ASP A 367 -16.66 65.27 -15.94
N CYS A 368 -15.53 65.91 -15.60
CA CYS A 368 -15.38 66.70 -14.38
C CYS A 368 -16.02 68.09 -14.51
N PHE A 369 -16.78 68.49 -13.48
CA PHE A 369 -17.23 69.87 -13.33
C PHE A 369 -16.07 70.73 -12.82
N LEU A 370 -15.73 71.78 -13.56
CA LEU A 370 -14.52 72.59 -13.38
C LEU A 370 -14.89 74.07 -13.43
N ILE A 371 -14.29 74.89 -12.58
CA ILE A 371 -14.52 76.34 -12.55
C ILE A 371 -13.25 77.09 -12.92
N SER A 372 -13.41 78.15 -13.71
CA SER A 372 -12.29 79.03 -14.08
C SER A 372 -11.83 79.85 -12.87
N SER A 373 -10.52 79.96 -12.68
CA SER A 373 -9.95 80.86 -11.66
C SER A 373 -10.34 82.33 -11.81
N ASN A 374 -10.81 82.75 -12.99
CA ASN A 374 -11.30 84.11 -13.22
C ASN A 374 -12.82 84.25 -13.04
N ALA A 375 -13.51 83.21 -12.59
CA ALA A 375 -14.94 83.27 -12.31
C ALA A 375 -15.24 84.23 -11.15
N ILE A 376 -16.40 84.85 -11.24
CA ILE A 376 -16.97 85.72 -10.21
C ILE A 376 -18.08 84.92 -9.54
N LEU A 377 -18.14 84.93 -8.22
CA LEU A 377 -19.17 84.24 -7.44
C LEU A 377 -20.45 85.09 -7.39
N ASP A 378 -21.10 85.21 -8.55
CA ASP A 378 -22.41 85.83 -8.70
C ASP A 378 -23.55 84.81 -8.48
N PHE A 379 -24.80 85.28 -8.50
CA PHE A 379 -25.96 84.42 -8.30
C PHE A 379 -26.02 83.25 -9.30
N ASP A 380 -25.65 83.47 -10.56
CA ASP A 380 -25.73 82.45 -11.61
C ASP A 380 -24.67 81.35 -11.41
N THR A 381 -23.42 81.72 -11.15
CA THR A 381 -22.33 80.77 -10.89
C THR A 381 -22.50 80.03 -9.57
N MET A 382 -22.95 80.71 -8.51
CA MET A 382 -23.30 80.05 -7.25
C MET A 382 -24.45 79.07 -7.44
N THR A 383 -25.46 79.44 -8.23
CA THR A 383 -26.54 78.53 -8.59
C THR A 383 -26.04 77.33 -9.40
N GLU A 384 -25.10 77.52 -10.32
CA GLU A 384 -24.47 76.44 -11.10
C GLU A 384 -23.68 75.48 -10.19
N ILE A 385 -22.89 76.02 -9.26
CA ILE A 385 -22.15 75.26 -8.24
C ILE A 385 -23.12 74.39 -7.41
N LEU A 386 -24.18 75.00 -6.87
CA LEU A 386 -25.13 74.30 -6.01
C LEU A 386 -25.94 73.25 -6.78
N LYS A 387 -26.32 73.53 -8.03
CA LYS A 387 -27.00 72.58 -8.91
C LYS A 387 -26.12 71.39 -9.28
N SER A 388 -24.80 71.56 -9.34
CA SER A 388 -23.87 70.47 -9.63
C SER A 388 -23.87 69.38 -8.53
N GLY A 389 -24.16 69.75 -7.28
CA GLY A 389 -24.19 68.84 -6.14
C GLY A 389 -22.81 68.33 -5.68
N TYR A 390 -21.70 68.81 -6.27
CA TYR A 390 -20.36 68.39 -5.89
C TYR A 390 -19.82 69.19 -4.71
N THR A 391 -19.26 68.52 -3.70
CA THR A 391 -18.68 69.19 -2.52
C THR A 391 -17.31 69.81 -2.79
N ARG A 392 -16.56 69.28 -3.76
CA ARG A 392 -15.19 69.69 -4.09
C ARG A 392 -15.09 69.92 -5.59
N ILE A 393 -14.70 71.13 -5.99
CA ILE A 393 -14.70 71.57 -7.38
C ILE A 393 -13.30 72.05 -7.75
N PRO A 394 -12.58 71.37 -8.67
CA PRO A 394 -11.26 71.81 -9.09
C PRO A 394 -11.32 73.12 -9.87
N ILE A 395 -10.34 73.98 -9.64
CA ILE A 395 -10.22 75.29 -10.25
C ILE A 395 -9.06 75.28 -11.23
N TYR A 396 -9.33 75.66 -12.47
CA TYR A 396 -8.33 75.66 -13.54
C TYR A 396 -7.95 77.08 -13.97
N LYS A 397 -6.75 77.20 -14.53
CA LYS A 397 -6.24 78.45 -15.09
C LYS A 397 -5.90 78.28 -16.56
N ASN A 398 -6.56 79.08 -17.40
CA ASN A 398 -6.48 79.09 -18.86
C ASN A 398 -6.97 77.78 -19.51
N GLU A 399 -6.29 76.67 -19.24
CA GLU A 399 -6.59 75.35 -19.78
C GLU A 399 -7.14 74.42 -18.70
N LYS A 400 -8.11 73.56 -19.07
CA LYS A 400 -8.74 72.61 -18.14
C LYS A 400 -7.77 71.58 -17.53
N GLY A 401 -6.65 71.30 -18.20
CA GLY A 401 -5.60 70.43 -17.67
C GLY A 401 -4.73 71.09 -16.59
N ASN A 402 -4.76 72.42 -16.47
CA ASN A 402 -3.96 73.16 -15.51
C ASN A 402 -4.79 73.50 -14.26
N ILE A 403 -4.95 72.52 -13.38
CA ILE A 403 -5.65 72.66 -12.09
C ILE A 403 -4.70 73.31 -11.08
N ILE A 404 -5.10 74.47 -10.57
CA ILE A 404 -4.28 75.31 -9.67
C ILE A 404 -4.79 75.37 -8.23
N ASP A 405 -6.06 75.04 -7.99
CA ASP A 405 -6.69 75.11 -6.67
C ASP A 405 -7.94 74.21 -6.61
N MET A 406 -8.54 74.09 -5.42
CA MET A 406 -9.75 73.31 -5.15
C MET A 406 -10.72 74.14 -4.32
N LEU A 407 -11.93 74.36 -4.83
CA LEU A 407 -13.00 75.03 -4.11
C LEU A 407 -13.81 74.02 -3.30
N TYR A 408 -14.00 74.25 -2.00
CA TYR A 408 -14.99 73.51 -1.23
C TYR A 408 -16.28 74.31 -1.08
N VAL A 409 -17.43 73.68 -1.31
CA VAL A 409 -18.73 74.37 -1.24
C VAL A 409 -18.99 74.96 0.15
N LYS A 410 -18.44 74.36 1.21
CA LYS A 410 -18.53 74.90 2.59
C LYS A 410 -17.85 76.27 2.74
N ASP A 411 -16.87 76.60 1.90
CA ASP A 411 -16.13 77.87 1.96
C ASP A 411 -16.99 79.03 1.45
N LEU A 412 -18.03 78.71 0.68
CA LEU A 412 -19.02 79.66 0.17
C LEU A 412 -20.10 80.03 1.21
N ALA A 413 -20.06 79.44 2.41
CA ALA A 413 -21.10 79.63 3.43
C ALA A 413 -21.27 81.09 3.89
N PHE A 414 -20.20 81.89 3.82
CA PHE A 414 -20.19 83.31 4.19
C PHE A 414 -20.02 84.24 2.98
N VAL A 415 -20.18 83.71 1.76
CA VAL A 415 -20.08 84.49 0.53
C VAL A 415 -21.48 84.90 0.12
N ASP A 416 -21.73 86.20 0.09
CA ASP A 416 -22.97 86.75 -0.42
C ASP A 416 -22.89 86.84 -1.97
N PRO A 417 -23.84 86.24 -2.72
CA PRO A 417 -23.89 86.39 -4.17
C PRO A 417 -24.01 87.85 -4.64
N ASP A 418 -24.61 88.72 -3.82
CA ASP A 418 -24.81 90.14 -4.16
C ASP A 418 -23.47 90.91 -4.21
N ASP A 419 -22.46 90.46 -3.47
CA ASP A 419 -21.13 91.08 -3.43
C ASP A 419 -20.30 90.80 -4.69
N CYS A 420 -20.72 89.85 -5.55
CA CYS A 420 -20.00 89.47 -6.78
C CYS A 420 -18.50 89.23 -6.51
N THR A 421 -18.19 88.50 -5.45
CA THR A 421 -16.82 88.32 -4.98
C THR A 421 -16.00 87.51 -6.00
N PRO A 422 -14.81 87.96 -6.42
CA PRO A 422 -13.97 87.16 -7.31
C PRO A 422 -13.55 85.86 -6.64
N LEU A 423 -13.65 84.72 -7.35
CA LEU A 423 -13.31 83.40 -6.81
C LEU A 423 -11.87 83.35 -6.26
N LYS A 424 -10.92 84.05 -6.91
CA LYS A 424 -9.52 84.14 -6.47
C LYS A 424 -9.37 84.59 -5.01
N THR A 425 -10.28 85.42 -4.53
CA THR A 425 -10.22 85.97 -3.16
C THR A 425 -10.46 84.86 -2.16
N ILE A 426 -11.45 84.01 -2.43
CA ILE A 426 -11.81 82.84 -1.61
C ILE A 426 -10.71 81.79 -1.68
N THR A 427 -10.21 81.50 -2.88
CA THR A 427 -9.19 80.47 -3.09
C THR A 427 -7.87 80.86 -2.43
N ASN A 428 -7.45 82.12 -2.56
CA ASN A 428 -6.24 82.62 -1.88
C ASN A 428 -6.40 82.65 -0.35
N PHE A 429 -7.61 82.84 0.17
CA PHE A 429 -7.88 82.89 1.61
C PHE A 429 -7.81 81.50 2.25
N TYR A 430 -8.47 80.51 1.65
CA TYR A 430 -8.51 79.14 2.19
C TYR A 430 -7.31 78.27 1.76
N ASN A 431 -6.81 78.48 0.54
CA ASN A 431 -5.63 77.85 -0.04
C ASN A 431 -5.54 76.34 0.24
N HIS A 432 -6.51 75.58 -0.27
CA HIS A 432 -6.60 74.14 0.01
C HIS A 432 -5.46 73.36 -0.67
N PRO A 433 -4.83 72.39 0.02
CA PRO A 433 -3.77 71.61 -0.57
C PRO A 433 -4.30 70.70 -1.69
N ILE A 434 -3.56 70.66 -2.81
CA ILE A 434 -3.86 69.76 -3.93
C ILE A 434 -2.96 68.55 -3.86
N HIS A 435 -3.57 67.38 -3.86
CA HIS A 435 -2.88 66.10 -3.89
C HIS A 435 -2.87 65.55 -5.31
N TYR A 436 -1.69 65.54 -5.93
CA TYR A 436 -1.49 64.95 -7.25
C TYR A 436 -1.03 63.50 -7.09
N VAL A 437 -1.67 62.61 -7.84
CA VAL A 437 -1.38 61.18 -7.85
C VAL A 437 -1.24 60.72 -9.30
N SER A 438 -0.30 59.82 -9.59
CA SER A 438 -0.20 59.21 -10.92
C SER A 438 -1.33 58.20 -11.14
N ASP A 439 -1.83 58.15 -12.36
CA ASP A 439 -2.70 57.11 -12.93
C ASP A 439 -2.28 55.67 -12.60
N THR A 440 -0.97 55.39 -12.58
CA THR A 440 -0.40 54.06 -12.27
C THR A 440 -0.37 53.72 -10.78
N THR A 441 -0.66 54.68 -9.91
CA THR A 441 -0.66 54.46 -8.46
C THR A 441 -1.75 53.47 -8.06
N ARG A 442 -1.46 52.59 -7.11
CA ARG A 442 -2.41 51.59 -6.62
C ARG A 442 -3.38 52.18 -5.62
N LEU A 443 -4.61 51.65 -5.59
CA LEU A 443 -5.68 52.20 -4.75
C LEU A 443 -5.41 52.04 -3.24
N ASP A 444 -4.65 51.03 -2.83
CA ASP A 444 -4.25 50.85 -1.43
C ASP A 444 -3.37 52.02 -0.93
N ALA A 445 -2.38 52.43 -1.73
CA ALA A 445 -1.53 53.58 -1.42
C ALA A 445 -2.33 54.89 -1.41
N VAL A 446 -3.23 55.09 -2.38
CA VAL A 446 -4.08 56.31 -2.44
C VAL A 446 -5.03 56.37 -1.25
N LEU A 447 -5.61 55.25 -0.85
CA LEU A 447 -6.47 55.19 0.33
C LEU A 447 -5.69 55.53 1.61
N GLU A 448 -4.44 55.07 1.73
CA GLU A 448 -3.58 55.46 2.86
C GLU A 448 -3.26 56.96 2.86
N GLU A 449 -3.03 57.57 1.69
CA GLU A 449 -2.83 59.02 1.60
C GLU A 449 -4.09 59.78 1.98
N PHE A 450 -5.26 59.38 1.49
CA PHE A 450 -6.53 59.97 1.91
C PHE A 450 -6.76 59.86 3.42
N LYS A 451 -6.38 58.75 4.07
CA LYS A 451 -6.51 58.62 5.53
C LYS A 451 -5.51 59.43 6.36
N LYS A 452 -4.45 59.97 5.74
CA LYS A 452 -3.44 60.81 6.43
C LYS A 452 -3.80 62.29 6.35
N VAL A 453 -4.40 62.67 5.23
CA VAL A 453 -4.77 64.05 4.91
C VAL A 453 -6.12 64.44 5.53
N TRP A 454 -6.96 63.45 5.82
CA TRP A 454 -8.33 63.57 6.35
C TRP A 454 -8.50 62.71 7.59
#